data_AF-A0A7J3FNR1-F1
#
_entry.id   AF-A0A7J3FNR1-F1
#
_cell.length_a   1.000
_cell.length_b   1.000
_cell.length_c   1.000
_cell.angle_alpha   90.00
_cell.angle_beta   90.00
_cell.angle_gamma   90.00
#
_symmetry.space_group_name_H-M   'P 1'
#
loop_
_entity.id
_entity.type
_entity.pdbx_description
1 polymer ?
#
loop_
_entity_poly.entity_id
_entity_poly.type
_entity_poly.pdbx_seq_one_letter_code
_entity_poly.pdbx_strand_id
1 'polypeptide(L)' 'MGAHNIGRLLVVDKKDKSILLGIATRSDILRELTKLYYSGKSE' A
#
# COMPACT_ATOMS: atom_id res chain seq x y z
N MET A 1 -10.14 1.24 -0.70
CA MET A 1 -10.27 0.27 0.40
C MET A 1 -11.42 0.63 1.33
N GLY A 2 -11.35 1.75 2.07
CA GLY A 2 -12.38 2.14 3.04
C GLY A 2 -13.79 2.30 2.47
N ALA A 3 -13.95 2.99 1.32
CA ALA A 3 -15.26 3.19 0.69
C ALA A 3 -15.95 1.91 0.21
N HIS A 4 -15.20 0.82 0.04
CA HIS A 4 -15.72 -0.47 -0.41
C HIS A 4 -15.59 -1.57 0.65
N ASN A 5 -15.24 -1.21 1.89
CA ASN A 5 -14.96 -2.15 2.99
C ASN A 5 -13.96 -3.27 2.61
N ILE A 6 -12.92 -2.93 1.83
CA ILE A 6 -11.89 -3.87 1.38
C ILE A 6 -10.67 -3.76 2.30
N GLY A 7 -10.31 -4.86 2.98
CA GLY A 7 -9.18 -4.91 3.91
C GLY A 7 -7.81 -5.19 3.27
N ARG A 8 -7.78 -5.77 2.06
CA ARG A 8 -6.55 -6.11 1.33
C ARG A 8 -6.77 -6.00 -0.18
N LEU A 9 -5.75 -5.56 -0.92
CA LEU A 9 -5.77 -5.50 -2.37
C LEU A 9 -4.63 -6.35 -2.94
N LEU A 10 -4.95 -7.24 -3.88
CA LEU A 10 -3.93 -7.97 -4.63
C LEU A 10 -3.32 -7.03 -5.67
N VAL A 11 -1.99 -7.00 -5.74
CA VAL A 11 -1.23 -6.23 -6.72
C VAL A 11 -0.66 -7.22 -7.72
N VAL A 12 -1.03 -7.08 -8.98
CA VAL A 12 -0.60 -7.96 -10.08
C VAL A 12 0.20 -7.18 -11.10
N ASP A 13 0.98 -7.88 -11.91
CA ASP A 13 1.69 -7.23 -13.01
C ASP A 13 0.71 -6.70 -14.06
N LYS A 14 1.02 -5.53 -14.62
CA LYS A 14 0.15 -4.85 -15.59
C LYS A 14 0.11 -5.58 -16.94
N LYS A 15 1.25 -6.14 -17.37
CA LYS A 15 1.40 -6.83 -18.66
C LYS A 15 0.92 -8.27 -18.54
N ASP A 16 1.11 -8.90 -17.39
CA ASP A 16 0.63 -10.25 -17.11
C ASP A 16 -0.08 -10.32 -15.75
N LYS A 17 -1.41 -10.28 -15.77
CA LYS A 17 -2.24 -10.31 -14.55
C LYS A 17 -2.20 -11.65 -13.82
N SER A 18 -1.63 -12.71 -14.39
CA SER A 18 -1.43 -13.98 -13.70
C SER A 18 -0.29 -13.90 -12.67
N ILE A 19 0.61 -12.93 -12.82
CA ILE A 19 1.74 -12.72 -11.92
C ILE A 19 1.28 -11.86 -10.73
N LEU A 20 1.26 -12.46 -9.54
CA LEU A 20 1.03 -11.75 -8.28
C LEU A 20 2.32 -11.08 -7.79
N LEU A 21 2.30 -9.75 -7.70
CA LEU A 21 3.42 -8.95 -7.19
C LEU A 21 3.37 -8.76 -5.68
N GLY A 22 2.18 -8.84 -5.08
CA GLY A 22 2.03 -8.78 -3.63
C GLY A 22 0.64 -8.39 -3.16
N ILE A 23 0.56 -7.97 -1.90
CA ILE A 23 -0.68 -7.57 -1.23
C ILE A 23 -0.48 -6.19 -0.61
N ALA A 24 -1.35 -5.24 -0.95
CA ALA A 24 -1.38 -3.93 -0.31
C ALA A 24 -2.45 -3.90 0.79
N THR A 25 -2.05 -3.47 1.99
CA THR A 25 -2.94 -3.32 3.15
C THR A 25 -3.01 -1.88 3.64
N ARG A 26 -3.99 -1.58 4.50
CA ARG A 26 -4.07 -0.29 5.18
C ARG A 26 -2.82 -0.01 6.03
N SER A 27 -2.26 -1.03 6.67
CA SER A 27 -1.07 -0.90 7.51
C SER A 27 0.16 -0.54 6.70
N ASP A 28 0.28 -1.03 5.45
CA ASP A 28 1.37 -0.64 4.55
C ASP A 28 1.31 0.86 4.22
N ILE A 29 0.12 1.37 3.90
CA ILE A 29 -0.10 2.79 3.62
C ILE A 29 0.24 3.65 4.85
N LEU A 30 -0.28 3.28 6.03
CA LEU A 30 -0.01 4.02 7.26
C LEU A 30 1.48 4.01 7.63
N ARG A 31 2.16 2.87 7.46
CA ARG A 31 3.59 2.74 7.71
C ARG A 31 4.39 3.70 6.86
N GLU A 32 4.14 3.76 5.55
CA GLU A 32 4.88 4.65 4.66
C GLU A 32 4.54 6.13 4.88
N LEU A 33 3.27 6.48 5.14
CA LEU A 33 2.90 7.84 5.51
C LEU A 33 3.59 8.30 6.81
N THR A 34 3.68 7.40 7.79
CA THR A 34 4.36 7.69 9.06
C THR A 34 5.84 7.97 8.83
N LYS A 35 6.52 7.16 8.00
CA LYS A 35 7.92 7.40 7.64
C LYS A 35 8.10 8.76 6.97
N LEU A 36 7.26 9.11 6.00
CA LEU A 36 7.33 10.40 5.30
C LEU A 36 7.11 11.58 6.23
N TYR A 37 6.17 11.47 7.18
CA TYR A 37 5.91 12.52 8.16
C TYR A 37 7.12 12.77 9.07
N TYR A 38 7.77 11.70 9.56
CA TYR A 38 8.92 11.84 10.45
C TYR A 38 10.21 12.19 9.70
N SER A 39 10.40 11.76 8.45
CA SER A 39 11.56 12.16 7.65
C SER A 39 11.58 13.66 7.37
N GLY A 40 10.40 14.28 7.20
CA GLY A 40 10.27 15.74 7.01
C GLY A 40 10.35 16.58 8.28
N LYS A 41 10.53 15.96 9.46
CA LYS A 41 10.72 16.64 10.75
C LYS A 41 12.15 16.58 11.27
N SER A 42 13.07 16.05 10.48
CA SER A 42 14.49 15.92 10.82
C SER A 42 15.34 17.13 10.40
N GLU A 43 14.73 18.24 9.96
CA GLU A 43 15.37 19.52 9.65
C GLU A 43 15.06 20.59 10.70
#